data_AF-A0A9Q3I7H8-F1
#
_entry.id   AF-A0A9Q3I7H8-F1
#
_cell.length_a   1.000
_cell.length_b   1.000
_cell.length_c   1.000
_cell.angle_alpha   90.00
_cell.angle_beta   90.00
_cell.angle_gamma   90.00
#
_symmetry.space_group_name_H-M   'P 1'
#
loop_
_entity.id
_entity.type
_entity.pdbx_description
1 polymer ?
#
loop_
_entity_poly.entity_id
_entity_poly.type
_entity_poly.pdbx_seq_one_letter_code
_entity_poly.pdbx_strand_id
1 'polypeptide(L)'
;MLQEYYAIPDELITARLHSLFEKSSKRWYYGIRQTNCKNTWYWWKQEIITKWANESWRYKIENEFENCLFDPDKDKPFTWFLKQAVRLNALYPEMSQKMLYMKILKKCGGELEHALRRRCIVPCSTEEYINALEDIVTRTKIFRTWKKLDIKSPNKPFNKKDKLREAFKPNTSNSNE
;
A
#
# COMPACT_ATOMS: atom_id res chain seq x y z
N MET A 1 10.84 23.69 -7.51
CA MET A 1 9.37 23.74 -7.31
C MET A 1 8.83 25.08 -6.78
N LEU A 2 9.14 25.61 -5.58
CA LEU A 2 8.63 26.95 -5.19
C LEU A 2 9.52 28.12 -5.66
N GLN A 3 10.83 27.96 -5.63
CA GLN A 3 11.80 28.98 -6.05
C GLN A 3 11.79 29.21 -7.57
N GLU A 4 11.64 28.14 -8.35
CA GLU A 4 11.60 28.19 -9.82
C GLU A 4 10.31 28.79 -10.40
N TYR A 5 9.19 28.68 -9.69
CA TYR A 5 7.89 29.18 -10.17
C TYR A 5 7.51 30.57 -9.64
N TYR A 6 8.07 30.98 -8.50
CA TYR A 6 7.64 32.22 -7.81
C TYR A 6 8.78 33.16 -7.41
N ALA A 7 10.04 32.84 -7.74
CA ALA A 7 11.23 33.64 -7.41
C ALA A 7 11.29 34.06 -5.92
N ILE A 8 10.77 33.22 -5.01
CA ILE A 8 10.67 33.54 -3.59
C ILE A 8 12.09 33.51 -2.99
N PRO A 9 12.54 34.59 -2.32
CA PRO A 9 13.81 34.61 -1.61
C PRO A 9 13.88 33.53 -0.52
N ASP A 10 15.06 32.94 -0.34
CA ASP A 10 15.32 31.90 0.67
C ASP A 10 14.93 32.35 2.09
N GLU A 11 15.07 33.64 2.39
CA GLU A 11 14.68 34.26 3.66
C GLU A 11 13.16 34.15 3.92
N LEU A 12 12.33 34.32 2.90
CA LEU A 12 10.88 34.15 3.02
C LEU A 12 10.49 32.69 3.13
N ILE A 13 11.18 31.80 2.40
CA ILE A 13 10.96 30.35 2.51
C ILE A 13 11.27 29.89 3.94
N THR A 14 12.43 30.28 4.47
CA THR A 14 12.86 29.90 5.82
C THR A 14 11.97 30.52 6.89
N ALA A 15 11.56 31.79 6.76
CA ALA A 15 10.57 32.39 7.65
C ALA A 15 9.24 31.61 7.64
N ARG A 16 8.81 31.11 6.48
CA ARG A 16 7.58 30.32 6.37
C ARG A 16 7.72 28.92 6.96
N LEU A 17 8.87 28.26 6.83
CA LEU A 17 9.13 26.94 7.46
C LEU A 17 8.81 26.96 8.96
N HIS A 18 9.10 28.07 9.62
CA HIS A 18 8.79 28.26 11.02
C HIS A 18 7.30 27.99 11.37
N SER A 19 6.41 28.45 10.49
CA SER A 19 4.95 28.28 10.63
C SER A 19 4.47 26.87 10.26
N LEU A 20 5.24 26.14 9.45
CA LEU A 20 4.89 24.79 8.98
C LEU A 20 5.31 23.70 9.96
N PHE A 21 6.34 23.95 10.77
CA PHE A 21 6.77 23.00 11.78
C PHE A 21 5.93 23.06 13.05
N GLU A 22 5.67 21.89 13.63
CA GLU A 22 4.87 21.73 14.84
C GLU A 22 5.65 20.98 15.93
N LYS A 23 5.31 21.25 17.20
CA LYS A 23 5.80 20.50 18.36
C LYS A 23 7.35 20.34 18.35
N SER A 24 7.84 19.11 18.27
CA SER A 24 9.27 18.78 18.32
C SER A 24 10.04 19.27 17.09
N SER A 25 9.44 19.29 15.90
CA SER A 25 10.10 19.80 14.70
C SER A 25 10.27 21.32 14.76
N LYS A 26 9.31 22.04 15.35
CA LYS A 26 9.41 23.49 15.57
C LYS A 26 10.55 23.83 16.52
N ARG A 27 10.70 23.07 17.61
CA ARG A 27 11.81 23.26 18.57
C ARG A 27 13.17 22.99 17.94
N TRP A 28 13.31 21.90 17.18
CA TRP A 28 14.52 21.60 16.43
C TRP A 28 14.88 22.72 15.45
N TYR A 29 13.87 23.19 14.69
CA TYR A 29 14.07 24.25 13.70
C TYR A 29 14.55 25.54 14.36
N TYR A 30 13.97 25.94 15.49
CA TYR A 30 14.46 27.09 16.25
C TYR A 30 15.91 26.94 16.70
N GLY A 31 16.29 25.78 17.24
CA GLY A 31 17.66 25.52 17.70
C GLY A 31 18.68 25.68 16.56
N ILE A 32 18.42 25.05 15.41
CA ILE A 32 19.33 25.15 14.25
C ILE A 32 19.32 26.56 13.66
N ARG A 33 18.17 27.24 13.65
CA ARG A 33 18.05 28.57 13.03
C ARG A 33 18.88 29.62 13.75
N GLN A 34 19.05 29.53 15.07
CA GLN A 34 19.86 30.48 15.84
C GLN A 34 21.31 30.56 15.34
N THR A 35 21.88 29.44 14.90
CA THR A 35 23.26 29.36 14.41
C THR A 35 23.38 29.44 12.89
N ASN A 36 22.28 29.19 12.15
CA ASN A 36 22.29 28.98 10.69
C ASN A 36 21.26 29.86 9.95
N CYS A 37 20.90 31.03 10.49
CA CYS A 37 19.80 31.86 10.00
C CYS A 37 19.96 32.39 8.56
N LYS A 38 21.18 32.47 8.03
CA LYS A 38 21.51 33.01 6.69
C LYS A 38 21.74 31.94 5.63
N ASN A 39 21.55 30.66 5.97
CA ASN A 39 21.77 29.58 5.01
C ASN A 39 20.67 29.51 3.96
N THR A 40 21.04 29.00 2.79
CA THR A 40 20.13 28.87 1.64
C THR A 40 19.03 27.85 1.89
N TRP A 41 17.94 27.95 1.12
CA TRP A 41 16.85 26.97 1.17
C TRP A 41 17.36 25.56 0.84
N TYR A 42 18.31 25.44 -0.09
CA TYR A 42 18.94 24.16 -0.42
C TYR A 42 19.59 23.51 0.80
N TRP A 43 20.37 24.27 1.58
CA TRP A 43 20.98 23.77 2.80
C TRP A 43 19.94 23.35 3.83
N TRP A 44 18.92 24.17 4.06
CA TRP A 44 17.82 23.82 4.96
C TRP A 44 17.10 22.55 4.54
N LYS A 45 16.86 22.36 3.24
CA LYS A 45 16.28 21.12 2.70
C LYS A 45 17.14 19.91 3.03
N GLN A 46 18.46 20.01 2.90
CA GLN A 46 19.37 18.91 3.26
C GLN A 46 19.33 18.60 4.75
N GLU A 47 19.34 19.62 5.62
CA GLU A 47 19.24 19.40 7.07
C GLU A 47 17.92 18.73 7.48
N ILE A 48 16.81 19.13 6.86
CA ILE A 48 15.50 18.50 7.06
C ILE A 48 15.56 17.01 6.65
N ILE A 49 16.13 16.72 5.48
CA ILE A 49 16.30 15.35 4.99
C ILE A 49 17.19 14.53 5.94
N THR A 50 18.35 15.07 6.34
CA THR A 50 19.26 14.42 7.27
C THR A 50 18.59 14.12 8.61
N LYS A 51 17.76 15.04 9.13
CA LYS A 51 17.11 14.86 10.42
C LYS A 51 16.00 13.81 10.40
N TRP A 52 15.16 13.82 9.36
CA TRP A 52 13.90 13.06 9.36
C TRP A 52 13.77 11.99 8.28
N ALA A 53 14.53 12.07 7.20
CA ALA A 53 14.56 11.09 6.13
C ALA A 53 15.84 10.25 6.17
N ASN A 54 16.30 9.93 7.38
CA ASN A 54 17.44 9.05 7.60
C ASN A 54 17.10 7.59 7.27
N GLU A 55 18.13 6.75 7.19
CA GLU A 55 18.01 5.35 6.79
C GLU A 55 17.12 4.53 7.73
N SER A 56 17.13 4.85 9.04
CA SER A 56 16.24 4.21 10.02
C SER A 56 14.77 4.54 9.76
N TRP A 57 14.45 5.79 9.40
CA TRP A 57 13.10 6.17 9.00
C TRP A 57 12.70 5.47 7.70
N ARG A 58 13.59 5.42 6.71
CA ARG A 58 13.34 4.74 5.44
C ARG A 58 13.02 3.27 5.66
N TYR A 59 13.85 2.57 6.43
CA TYR A 59 13.65 1.18 6.81
C TYR A 59 12.31 0.97 7.53
N LYS A 60 11.96 1.87 8.46
CA LYS A 60 10.66 1.80 9.16
C LYS A 60 9.49 1.91 8.18
N ILE A 61 9.51 2.89 7.27
CA ILE A 61 8.41 3.08 6.30
C ILE A 61 8.35 1.93 5.30
N GLU A 62 9.48 1.40 4.84
CA GLU A 62 9.55 0.19 4.01
C GLU A 62 8.92 -0.99 4.72
N ASN A 63 9.31 -1.27 5.97
CA ASN A 63 8.74 -2.36 6.76
C ASN A 63 7.24 -2.16 7.03
N GLU A 64 6.81 -0.93 7.30
CA GLU A 64 5.40 -0.59 7.45
C GLU A 64 4.59 -0.79 6.17
N PHE A 65 5.17 -0.53 5.00
CA PHE A 65 4.53 -0.83 3.72
C PHE A 65 4.53 -2.34 3.46
N GLU A 66 5.65 -3.03 3.71
CA GLU A 66 5.79 -4.45 3.42
C GLU A 66 4.82 -5.31 4.22
N ASN A 67 4.62 -5.00 5.50
CA ASN A 67 3.72 -5.73 6.40
C ASN A 67 2.26 -5.30 6.30
N CYS A 68 1.94 -4.23 5.59
CA CYS A 68 0.56 -3.73 5.48
C CYS A 68 -0.16 -4.38 4.30
N LEU A 69 -0.63 -5.61 4.51
CA LEU A 69 -1.59 -6.26 3.62
C LEU A 69 -2.96 -5.58 3.76
N PHE A 70 -3.77 -5.65 2.71
CA PHE A 70 -5.15 -5.16 2.76
C PHE A 70 -6.06 -6.21 3.41
N ASP A 71 -6.77 -5.82 4.47
CA ASP A 71 -7.78 -6.65 5.13
C ASP A 71 -9.19 -6.03 4.95
N PRO A 72 -10.05 -6.60 4.10
CA PRO A 72 -11.40 -6.09 3.83
C PRO A 72 -12.33 -5.99 5.05
N ASP A 73 -12.08 -6.79 6.10
CA ASP A 73 -12.88 -6.75 7.32
C ASP A 73 -12.45 -5.59 8.25
N LYS A 74 -11.22 -5.08 8.10
CA LYS A 74 -10.63 -4.06 8.98
C LYS A 74 -10.35 -2.73 8.30
N ASP A 75 -9.98 -2.77 7.03
CA ASP A 75 -9.48 -1.65 6.26
C ASP A 75 -10.57 -1.08 5.35
N LYS A 76 -10.65 0.26 5.30
CA LYS A 76 -11.46 0.95 4.30
C LYS A 76 -10.60 1.21 3.05
N PRO A 77 -11.01 0.74 1.86
CA PRO A 77 -10.26 0.87 0.61
C PRO A 77 -9.62 2.23 0.37
N PHE A 78 -10.41 3.31 0.39
CA PHE A 78 -9.92 4.67 0.18
C PHE A 78 -8.78 5.04 1.14
N THR A 79 -9.01 4.89 2.45
CA THR A 79 -8.03 5.29 3.48
C THR A 79 -6.76 4.45 3.43
N TRP A 80 -6.90 3.14 3.23
CA TRP A 80 -5.77 2.23 3.17
C TRP A 80 -4.93 2.51 1.92
N PHE A 81 -5.58 2.71 0.78
CA PHE A 81 -4.91 3.02 -0.48
C PHE A 81 -4.09 4.31 -0.36
N LEU A 82 -4.69 5.40 0.12
CA LEU A 82 -3.99 6.67 0.28
C LEU A 82 -2.80 6.55 1.23
N LYS A 83 -2.95 5.78 2.32
CA LYS A 83 -1.85 5.52 3.25
C LYS A 83 -0.67 4.82 2.56
N GLN A 84 -0.93 3.81 1.72
CA GLN A 84 0.13 3.14 0.97
C GLN A 84 0.74 4.05 -0.10
N ALA A 85 -0.07 4.84 -0.81
CA ALA A 85 0.40 5.79 -1.81
C ALA A 85 1.35 6.83 -1.19
N VAL A 86 0.99 7.38 -0.03
CA VAL A 86 1.86 8.32 0.71
C VAL A 86 3.19 7.67 1.08
N ARG A 87 3.19 6.44 1.60
CA ARG A 87 4.42 5.71 1.94
C ARG A 87 5.31 5.49 0.72
N LEU A 88 4.74 5.02 -0.39
CA LEU A 88 5.48 4.77 -1.63
C LEU A 88 6.06 6.05 -2.23
N ASN A 89 5.29 7.13 -2.28
CA ASN A 89 5.77 8.43 -2.76
C ASN A 89 6.88 8.99 -1.86
N ALA A 90 6.83 8.74 -0.55
CA ALA A 90 7.86 9.17 0.38
C ALA A 90 9.17 8.37 0.21
N LEU A 91 9.08 7.08 -0.13
CA LEU A 91 10.24 6.20 -0.37
C LEU A 91 10.84 6.36 -1.77
N TYR A 92 9.99 6.64 -2.77
CA TYR A 92 10.34 6.68 -4.18
C TYR A 92 9.61 7.85 -4.88
N PRO A 93 10.07 9.09 -4.71
CA PRO A 93 9.40 10.27 -5.27
C PRO A 93 9.27 10.26 -6.81
N GLU A 94 10.24 9.66 -7.49
CA GLU A 94 10.31 9.57 -8.96
C GLU A 94 9.57 8.34 -9.52
N MET A 95 8.76 7.65 -8.70
CA MET A 95 8.03 6.46 -9.11
C MET A 95 6.86 6.81 -10.03
N SER A 96 6.69 6.05 -11.12
CA SER A 96 5.53 6.20 -11.99
C SER A 96 4.24 5.71 -11.30
N GLN A 97 3.11 6.34 -11.64
CA GLN A 97 1.78 5.95 -11.14
C GLN A 97 1.47 4.47 -11.41
N LYS A 98 1.85 3.97 -12.59
CA LYS A 98 1.73 2.54 -12.95
C LYS A 98 2.47 1.65 -11.95
N MET A 99 3.70 1.99 -11.58
CA MET A 99 4.49 1.21 -10.64
C MET A 99 3.91 1.27 -9.22
N LEU A 100 3.41 2.44 -8.81
CA LEU A 100 2.72 2.62 -7.53
C LEU A 100 1.51 1.68 -7.43
N TYR A 101 0.62 1.68 -8.44
CA TYR A 101 -0.54 0.79 -8.43
C TYR A 101 -0.17 -0.69 -8.48
N MET A 102 0.88 -1.06 -9.22
CA MET A 102 1.38 -2.44 -9.24
C MET A 102 1.91 -2.88 -7.86
N LYS A 103 2.61 -2.01 -7.14
CA LYS A 103 3.09 -2.29 -5.78
C LYS A 103 1.92 -2.43 -4.79
N ILE A 104 0.93 -1.54 -4.86
CA ILE A 104 -0.28 -1.62 -4.02
C ILE A 104 -1.11 -2.87 -4.35
N LEU A 105 -1.23 -3.22 -5.64
CA LEU A 105 -1.96 -4.41 -6.09
C LEU A 105 -1.39 -5.69 -5.46
N LYS A 106 -0.06 -5.81 -5.38
CA LYS A 106 0.60 -6.95 -4.71
C LYS A 106 0.27 -7.05 -3.22
N LYS A 107 -0.11 -5.94 -2.57
CA LYS A 107 -0.51 -5.92 -1.15
C LYS A 107 -1.96 -6.34 -0.92
N CYS A 108 -2.75 -6.47 -2.00
CA CYS A 108 -4.08 -7.06 -1.94
C CYS A 108 -4.02 -8.61 -1.91
N GLY A 109 -3.10 -9.19 -2.69
CA GLY A 109 -2.84 -10.64 -2.73
C GLY A 109 -4.00 -11.50 -3.28
N GLY A 110 -3.68 -12.76 -3.60
CA GLY A 110 -4.66 -13.82 -3.88
C GLY A 110 -5.75 -13.46 -4.90
N GLU A 111 -6.99 -13.84 -4.59
CA GLU A 111 -8.17 -13.59 -5.44
C GLU A 111 -8.51 -12.11 -5.56
N LEU A 112 -8.12 -11.28 -4.58
CA LEU A 112 -8.40 -9.85 -4.59
C LEU A 112 -7.50 -9.16 -5.61
N GLU A 113 -6.20 -9.49 -5.59
CA GLU A 113 -5.27 -9.06 -6.64
C GLU A 113 -5.79 -9.45 -8.03
N HIS A 114 -6.27 -10.69 -8.20
CA HIS A 114 -6.79 -11.13 -9.49
C HIS A 114 -8.06 -10.35 -9.90
N ALA A 115 -9.02 -10.21 -8.99
CA ALA A 115 -10.28 -9.51 -9.21
C ALA A 115 -10.07 -8.02 -9.51
N LEU A 116 -9.10 -7.39 -8.85
CA LEU A 116 -8.77 -5.98 -9.04
C LEU A 116 -8.00 -5.76 -10.35
N ARG A 117 -7.05 -6.65 -10.68
CA ARG A 117 -6.33 -6.63 -11.97
C ARG A 117 -7.29 -6.76 -13.16
N ARG A 118 -8.37 -7.51 -13.03
CA ARG A 118 -9.40 -7.65 -14.07
C ARG A 118 -10.24 -6.39 -14.27
N ARG A 119 -10.46 -5.59 -13.22
CA ARG A 119 -11.27 -4.36 -13.26
C ARG A 119 -10.44 -3.12 -13.62
N CYS A 120 -9.19 -3.06 -13.19
CA CYS A 120 -8.29 -1.93 -13.44
C CYS A 120 -7.29 -2.27 -14.55
N ILE A 121 -7.65 -1.97 -15.80
CA ILE A 121 -6.74 -2.05 -16.94
C ILE A 121 -5.89 -0.77 -16.94
N VAL A 122 -4.56 -0.90 -16.89
CA VAL A 122 -3.66 0.25 -16.93
C VAL A 122 -3.62 0.83 -18.35
N PRO A 123 -3.72 2.17 -18.54
CA PRO A 123 -3.74 3.20 -17.51
C PRO A 123 -5.11 3.35 -16.82
N CYS A 124 -5.09 3.41 -15.50
CA CYS A 124 -6.27 3.56 -14.64
C CYS A 124 -6.02 4.75 -13.71
N SER A 125 -7.05 5.55 -13.41
CA SER A 125 -6.92 6.67 -12.47
C SER A 125 -6.90 6.19 -11.02
N THR A 126 -6.48 7.06 -10.09
CA THR A 126 -6.53 6.73 -8.65
C THR A 126 -7.97 6.47 -8.20
N GLU A 127 -8.91 7.27 -8.69
CA GLU A 127 -10.33 7.14 -8.36
C GLU A 127 -10.91 5.84 -8.89
N GLU A 128 -10.63 5.50 -10.15
CA GLU A 128 -11.06 4.23 -10.75
C GLU A 128 -10.50 3.03 -9.98
N TYR A 129 -9.25 3.09 -9.53
CA TYR A 129 -8.63 2.03 -8.74
C TYR A 129 -9.33 1.85 -7.40
N ILE A 130 -9.56 2.95 -6.67
CA ILE A 130 -10.24 2.91 -5.38
C ILE A 130 -11.69 2.45 -5.53
N ASN A 131 -12.41 2.98 -6.52
CA ASN A 131 -13.80 2.60 -6.80
C ASN A 131 -13.91 1.10 -7.14
N ALA A 132 -12.97 0.56 -7.92
CA ALA A 132 -12.94 -0.87 -8.23
C ALA A 132 -12.64 -1.71 -6.98
N LEU A 133 -11.74 -1.26 -6.11
CA LEU A 133 -11.45 -1.94 -4.84
C LEU A 133 -12.67 -1.91 -3.91
N GLU A 134 -13.36 -0.78 -3.79
CA GLU A 134 -14.60 -0.64 -3.03
C GLU A 134 -15.73 -1.53 -3.59
N ASP A 135 -15.90 -1.57 -4.91
CA ASP A 135 -16.87 -2.43 -5.58
C ASP A 135 -16.61 -3.92 -5.27
N ILE A 136 -15.35 -4.35 -5.31
CA ILE A 136 -14.98 -5.74 -4.99
C ILE A 136 -15.32 -6.04 -3.52
N VAL A 137 -14.90 -5.19 -2.59
CA VAL A 137 -15.13 -5.35 -1.14
C VAL A 137 -16.62 -5.37 -0.79
N THR A 138 -17.41 -4.52 -1.41
CA THR A 138 -18.84 -4.38 -1.09
C THR A 138 -19.71 -5.41 -1.81
N ARG A 139 -19.44 -5.72 -3.09
CA ARG A 139 -20.35 -6.50 -3.93
C ARG A 139 -19.95 -7.96 -4.09
N THR A 140 -18.67 -8.28 -3.97
CA THR A 140 -18.23 -9.67 -4.19
C THR A 140 -18.11 -10.43 -2.88
N LYS A 141 -18.71 -11.62 -2.80
CA LYS A 141 -18.54 -12.56 -1.67
C LYS A 141 -17.13 -13.14 -1.59
N ILE A 142 -16.17 -12.67 -2.40
CA ILE A 142 -14.79 -13.16 -2.47
C ILE A 142 -14.26 -13.32 -1.04
N PHE A 143 -14.44 -12.31 -0.18
CA PHE A 143 -13.95 -12.31 1.21
C PHE A 143 -14.68 -13.26 2.17
N ARG A 144 -15.91 -13.68 1.88
CA ARG A 144 -16.61 -14.71 2.68
C ARG A 144 -15.97 -16.09 2.53
N THR A 145 -15.27 -16.32 1.42
CA THR A 145 -14.55 -17.57 1.12
C THR A 145 -13.14 -17.60 1.73
N TRP A 146 -12.53 -16.46 2.05
CA TRP A 146 -11.14 -16.39 2.55
C TRP A 146 -11.02 -16.91 3.98
N LYS A 147 -12.07 -16.73 4.80
CA LYS A 147 -12.17 -17.34 6.14
C LYS A 147 -12.14 -18.88 6.13
N LYS A 148 -12.31 -19.54 4.98
CA LYS A 148 -12.19 -21.00 4.87
C LYS A 148 -10.78 -21.47 4.51
N LEU A 149 -9.90 -20.56 4.04
CA LEU A 149 -8.57 -20.92 3.55
C LEU A 149 -7.45 -20.65 4.56
N ASP A 150 -7.64 -19.70 5.48
CA ASP A 150 -6.73 -19.53 6.62
C ASP A 150 -7.15 -20.41 7.80
N ILE A 151 -6.59 -21.63 7.82
CA ILE A 151 -5.99 -22.36 8.96
C ILE A 151 -5.72 -23.79 8.43
N LYS A 152 -4.64 -23.99 7.67
CA LYS A 152 -3.82 -25.21 7.76
C LYS A 152 -2.36 -24.85 7.52
N SER A 153 -1.63 -24.83 8.63
CA SER A 153 -0.17 -24.77 8.76
C SER A 153 0.56 -25.68 7.73
N PRO A 154 1.77 -25.31 7.26
CA PRO A 154 2.45 -25.97 6.13
C PRO A 154 2.92 -27.42 6.36
N ASN A 155 2.75 -27.97 7.56
CA ASN A 155 3.30 -29.28 7.91
C ASN A 155 2.24 -30.38 8.01
N LYS A 156 1.59 -30.72 6.88
CA LYS A 156 0.90 -32.02 6.77
C LYS A 156 1.28 -32.71 5.46
N PRO A 157 1.90 -33.91 5.51
CA PRO A 157 2.28 -34.62 4.29
C PRO A 157 1.02 -34.99 3.50
N PHE A 158 1.12 -34.80 2.18
CA PHE A 158 0.06 -35.06 1.21
C PHE A 158 -0.19 -36.57 1.12
N ASN A 159 -1.17 -37.09 1.86
CA ASN A 159 -1.51 -38.51 1.82
C ASN A 159 -2.53 -38.76 0.69
N LYS A 160 -2.05 -39.26 -0.46
CA LYS A 160 -2.87 -39.73 -1.58
C LYS A 160 -3.57 -41.05 -1.21
N LYS A 161 -4.63 -40.99 -0.40
CA LYS A 161 -5.65 -42.04 -0.29
C LYS A 161 -6.96 -41.33 0.04
N ASP A 162 -7.82 -41.19 -0.96
CA ASP A 162 -9.31 -41.11 -0.85
C ASP A 162 -9.93 -40.59 -2.15
N LYS A 163 -9.62 -41.24 -3.27
CA LYS A 163 -10.52 -41.32 -4.44
C LYS A 163 -10.48 -42.74 -5.00
N LEU A 164 -10.94 -43.69 -4.19
CA LEU A 164 -11.35 -45.03 -4.63
C LEU A 164 -12.44 -45.50 -3.67
N ARG A 165 -13.67 -45.01 -3.88
CA ARG A 165 -14.94 -45.73 -3.61
C ARG A 165 -16.13 -44.78 -3.78
N GLU A 166 -16.72 -44.87 -4.96
CA GLU A 166 -18.18 -44.87 -5.22
C GLU A 166 -18.28 -45.32 -6.70
N ALA A 167 -18.00 -46.58 -6.99
CA ALA A 167 -18.95 -47.69 -6.96
C ALA A 167 -20.21 -47.41 -7.81
N PHE A 168 -20.04 -47.37 -9.13
CA PHE A 168 -21.10 -47.80 -10.04
C PHE A 168 -21.31 -49.30 -9.79
N LYS A 169 -22.35 -49.66 -9.04
CA LYS A 169 -22.86 -51.02 -9.00
C LYS A 169 -23.76 -51.24 -10.23
N PRO A 170 -23.59 -52.34 -10.98
CA PRO A 170 -24.53 -52.75 -12.00
C PRO A 170 -25.74 -53.40 -11.31
N ASN A 171 -26.95 -53.16 -11.80
CA ASN A 171 -28.06 -54.06 -11.57
C ASN A 171 -28.74 -54.35 -12.90
N THR A 172 -28.49 -55.57 -13.38
CA THR A 172 -29.34 -56.31 -14.31
C THR A 172 -30.69 -56.60 -13.65
N SER A 173 -31.76 -56.36 -14.40
CA SER A 173 -33.00 -57.12 -14.28
C SER A 173 -33.51 -57.40 -15.69
N ASN A 174 -33.31 -58.64 -16.12
CA ASN A 174 -34.00 -59.34 -17.20
C ASN A 174 -35.50 -59.42 -16.93
N SER A 175 -36.30 -59.41 -18.01
CA SER A 175 -37.29 -60.44 -18.40
C SER A 175 -38.25 -59.81 -19.43
N ASN A 176 -38.14 -60.17 -20.72
CA ASN A 176 -38.90 -61.26 -21.38
C ASN A 176 -40.42 -61.05 -21.33
N GLU A 177 -41.02 -60.65 -22.44
CA GLU A 177 -41.98 -61.43 -23.27
C GLU A 177 -42.49 -60.56 -24.44
#